data_AF-A0ABD5LZG8-F1
#
_entry.id   AF-A0ABD5LZG8-F1
#
_cell.length_a   1.000
_cell.length_b   1.000
_cell.length_c   1.000
_cell.angle_alpha   90.00
_cell.angle_beta   90.00
_cell.angle_gamma   90.00
#
_symmetry.space_group_name_H-M   'P 1'
#
loop_
_entity.id
_entity.type
_entity.pdbx_description
1 polymer ?
#
loop_
_entity_poly.entity_id
_entity_poly.type
_entity_poly.pdbx_seq_one_letter_code
_entity_poly.pdbx_strand_id
1 'polypeptide(L)'
;MEKSKKIKWAMPDAFIIIFGIVILAAIATYLIPAGSYQRETVNGLNRVVPNSFNYVAQNPASLMDVFYAIPVGLKQSASIIFLIFMIGGAIAIYDRTRAIDSGINALIVKTKGNYQALIITVAFIFGMLSSLGLAANAVIAFIPIGIALSRSMKLDAITGLQLFI
;
A
#
# COMPACT_ATOMS: atom_id res chain seq x y z
N MET A 1 -16.00 46.10 -0.10
CA MET A 1 -15.50 45.16 -1.11
C MET A 1 -15.47 43.77 -0.50
N GLU A 2 -16.39 42.93 -0.97
CA GLU A 2 -16.70 41.59 -0.46
C GLU A 2 -15.55 40.62 -0.82
N LYS A 3 -14.93 39.99 0.18
CA LYS A 3 -13.86 39.01 -0.03
C LYS A 3 -14.46 37.73 -0.60
N SER A 4 -14.30 37.53 -1.91
CA SER A 4 -14.58 36.27 -2.60
C SER A 4 -13.90 35.10 -1.89
N LYS A 5 -14.75 34.22 -1.36
CA LYS A 5 -14.37 33.01 -0.63
C LYS A 5 -13.77 32.03 -1.64
N LYS A 6 -12.44 32.01 -1.76
CA LYS A 6 -11.73 31.03 -2.60
C LYS A 6 -12.15 29.63 -2.17
N ILE A 7 -12.80 28.90 -3.06
CA ILE A 7 -13.12 27.47 -2.88
C ILE A 7 -11.77 26.76 -2.74
N LYS A 8 -11.39 26.40 -1.52
CA LYS A 8 -10.24 25.53 -1.29
C LYS A 8 -10.65 24.15 -1.81
N TRP A 9 -10.17 23.79 -2.99
CA TRP A 9 -10.21 22.42 -3.47
C TRP A 9 -9.46 21.55 -2.47
N ALA A 10 -10.20 20.88 -1.60
CA ALA A 10 -9.67 19.79 -0.80
C ALA A 10 -9.51 18.60 -1.76
N MET A 11 -8.33 17.99 -1.77
CA MET A 11 -8.10 16.79 -2.55
C MET A 11 -9.12 15.73 -2.11
N PRO A 12 -9.87 15.10 -3.04
CA PRO A 12 -10.82 14.06 -2.66
C PRO A 12 -10.11 12.93 -1.91
N ASP A 13 -10.83 12.32 -0.98
CA ASP A 13 -10.33 11.15 -0.28
C ASP A 13 -9.97 10.02 -1.26
N ALA A 14 -8.98 9.19 -0.91
CA ALA A 14 -8.54 8.08 -1.74
C ALA A 14 -9.69 7.14 -2.14
N PHE A 15 -10.67 6.91 -1.26
CA PHE A 15 -11.85 6.09 -1.57
C PHE A 15 -12.71 6.72 -2.67
N ILE A 16 -12.86 8.05 -2.69
CA ILE A 16 -13.61 8.77 -3.73
C ILE A 16 -12.89 8.64 -5.06
N ILE A 17 -11.57 8.77 -5.07
CA ILE A 17 -10.75 8.64 -6.28
C ILE A 17 -10.87 7.23 -6.85
N ILE A 18 -10.67 6.20 -6.02
CA ILE A 18 -10.76 4.79 -6.45
C ILE A 18 -12.16 4.49 -6.98
N PHE A 19 -13.21 4.91 -6.28
CA PHE A 19 -14.58 4.70 -6.74
C PHE A 19 -14.85 5.41 -8.08
N GLY A 20 -14.34 6.64 -8.25
CA GLY A 20 -14.42 7.37 -9.51
C GLY A 20 -13.72 6.65 -10.66
N ILE A 21 -12.55 6.04 -10.41
CA ILE A 21 -11.84 5.22 -11.40
C ILE A 21 -12.66 3.98 -11.78
N VAL A 22 -13.31 3.31 -10.83
CA VAL A 22 -14.17 2.15 -11.11
C VAL A 22 -15.35 2.55 -12.00
N ILE A 23 -16.00 3.68 -11.72
CA ILE A 23 -17.09 4.20 -12.57
C ILE A 23 -16.58 4.51 -13.99
N LEU A 24 -15.45 5.21 -14.10
CA LEU A 24 -14.84 5.53 -15.40
C LEU A 24 -14.52 4.26 -16.19
N ALA A 25 -13.95 3.25 -15.53
CA ALA A 25 -13.66 1.96 -16.15
C ALA A 25 -14.94 1.27 -16.63
N ALA A 26 -16.02 1.30 -15.84
CA ALA A 26 -17.31 0.74 -16.22
C ALA A 26 -17.90 1.44 -17.46
N ILE A 27 -17.88 2.78 -17.49
CA ILE A 27 -18.32 3.55 -18.67
C ILE A 27 -17.47 3.22 -19.90
N ALA A 28 -16.15 3.09 -19.72
CA ALA A 28 -15.24 2.73 -20.81
C ALA A 28 -15.57 1.37 -21.44
N THR A 29 -16.16 0.42 -20.70
CA THR A 29 -16.60 -0.87 -21.27
C THR A 29 -17.71 -0.76 -22.31
N TYR A 30 -18.47 0.34 -22.33
CA TYR A 30 -19.47 0.62 -23.35
C TYR A 30 -18.87 1.23 -24.63
N LEU A 31 -17.78 1.99 -24.49
CA LEU A 31 -17.13 2.69 -25.60
C LEU A 31 -16.11 1.81 -26.31
N ILE A 32 -15.46 0.90 -25.60
CA ILE A 32 -14.35 0.10 -26.12
C ILE A 32 -14.84 -1.32 -26.49
N PRO A 33 -14.71 -1.76 -27.75
CA PRO A 33 -15.10 -3.10 -28.16
C PRO A 33 -14.19 -4.16 -27.55
N ALA A 34 -14.79 -5.30 -27.17
CA ALA A 34 -14.06 -6.42 -26.61
C ALA A 34 -13.30 -7.16 -27.72
N GLY A 35 -12.00 -7.39 -27.53
CA GLY A 35 -11.15 -8.12 -28.45
C GLY A 35 -10.40 -9.24 -27.74
N SER A 36 -10.16 -10.34 -28.44
CA SER A 36 -9.38 -11.47 -27.92
C SER A 36 -8.33 -11.93 -28.93
N TYR A 37 -7.24 -12.47 -28.40
CA TYR A 37 -6.21 -13.13 -29.20
C TYR A 37 -6.24 -14.63 -28.90
N GLN A 38 -6.06 -15.44 -29.94
CA GLN A 38 -5.94 -16.87 -29.77
C GLN A 38 -4.57 -17.20 -29.18
N ARG A 39 -4.57 -18.07 -28.17
CA ARG A 39 -3.35 -18.53 -27.48
C ARG A 39 -3.20 -20.02 -27.76
N GLU A 40 -2.01 -20.41 -28.18
CA GLU A 40 -1.64 -21.81 -28.36
C GLU A 40 -0.46 -22.14 -27.45
N THR A 41 -0.48 -23.34 -26.88
CA THR A 41 0.60 -23.84 -26.04
C THR A 41 1.61 -24.57 -26.93
N VAL A 42 2.71 -23.89 -27.27
CA VAL A 42 3.81 -24.49 -28.06
C VAL A 42 4.98 -24.72 -27.10
N ASN A 43 5.42 -25.97 -26.95
CA ASN A 43 6.52 -26.36 -26.06
C ASN A 43 6.34 -25.93 -24.59
N GLY A 44 5.10 -26.00 -24.06
CA GLY A 44 4.80 -25.63 -22.67
C GLY A 44 4.71 -24.12 -22.41
N LEU A 45 4.91 -23.29 -23.44
CA LEU A 45 4.75 -21.83 -23.36
C LEU A 45 3.46 -21.41 -24.06
N ASN A 46 2.63 -20.64 -23.35
CA ASN A 46 1.45 -20.01 -23.93
C ASN A 46 1.88 -18.85 -24.83
N ARG A 47 1.84 -19.05 -26.14
CA ARG A 47 2.17 -18.04 -27.14
C ARG A 47 0.89 -17.52 -27.79
N VAL A 48 0.82 -16.21 -27.96
CA VAL A 48 -0.25 -15.57 -28.75
C VAL A 48 0.02 -15.83 -30.22
N VAL A 49 -0.98 -16.34 -30.95
CA VAL A 49 -0.90 -16.57 -32.38
C VAL A 49 -0.92 -15.20 -33.09
N PRO A 50 0.12 -14.84 -33.87
CA PRO A 50 0.15 -13.58 -34.62
C PRO A 50 -1.06 -13.48 -35.57
N ASN A 51 -1.63 -12.28 -35.74
CA ASN A 51 -2.83 -12.03 -36.57
C ASN A 51 -4.13 -12.76 -36.16
N SER A 52 -4.21 -13.37 -34.97
CA SER A 52 -5.43 -14.03 -34.49
C SER A 52 -6.43 -13.12 -33.75
N PHE A 53 -6.31 -11.79 -33.91
CA PHE A 53 -7.19 -10.85 -33.23
C PHE A 53 -8.62 -10.99 -33.77
N ASN A 54 -9.56 -11.27 -32.86
CA ASN A 54 -10.97 -11.33 -33.19
C ASN A 54 -11.78 -10.54 -32.17
N TYR A 55 -12.74 -9.75 -32.66
CA TYR A 55 -13.73 -9.12 -31.79
C TYR A 55 -14.66 -10.19 -31.20
N VAL A 56 -14.89 -10.10 -29.90
CA VAL A 56 -15.77 -11.01 -29.17
C VAL A 56 -17.03 -10.28 -28.74
N ALA A 57 -18.07 -11.04 -28.39
CA ALA A 57 -19.32 -10.48 -27.89
C ALA A 57 -19.03 -9.52 -26.72
N GLN A 58 -19.53 -8.29 -26.83
CA GLN A 58 -19.39 -7.31 -25.76
C GLN A 58 -20.18 -7.76 -24.54
N ASN A 59 -19.54 -7.70 -23.38
CA ASN A 59 -20.18 -7.85 -22.07
C ASN A 59 -19.88 -6.60 -21.24
N PRO A 60 -20.60 -5.48 -21.49
CA PRO A 60 -20.35 -4.23 -20.78
C PRO A 60 -20.65 -4.38 -19.29
N ALA A 61 -19.90 -3.66 -18.45
CA ALA A 61 -20.05 -3.71 -17.01
C ALA A 61 -21.41 -3.17 -16.59
N SER A 62 -22.18 -3.99 -15.88
CA SER A 62 -23.46 -3.57 -15.29
C SER A 62 -23.25 -2.72 -14.03
N LEU A 63 -24.30 -2.04 -13.58
CA LEU A 63 -24.25 -1.31 -12.31
C LEU A 63 -23.91 -2.24 -11.13
N MET A 64 -24.37 -3.50 -11.17
CA MET A 64 -24.06 -4.48 -10.13
C MET A 64 -22.58 -4.86 -10.13
N ASP A 65 -21.92 -4.90 -11.29
CA ASP A 65 -20.50 -5.20 -11.41
C ASP A 65 -19.62 -4.13 -10.75
N VAL A 66 -20.06 -2.87 -10.78
CA VAL A 66 -19.39 -1.76 -10.08
C VAL A 66 -19.36 -2.01 -8.57
N PHE A 67 -20.48 -2.42 -7.98
CA PHE A 67 -20.55 -2.75 -6.56
C PHE A 67 -19.83 -4.06 -6.24
N TYR A 68 -19.90 -5.05 -7.14
CA TYR A 68 -19.22 -6.34 -6.99
C TYR A 68 -17.69 -6.23 -7.14
N ALA A 69 -17.18 -5.20 -7.82
CA ALA A 69 -15.74 -4.94 -7.93
C ALA A 69 -15.07 -4.73 -6.55
N ILE A 70 -15.79 -4.17 -5.58
CA ILE A 70 -15.28 -3.91 -4.22
C ILE A 70 -14.91 -5.23 -3.50
N PRO A 71 -15.84 -6.19 -3.28
CA PRO A 71 -15.51 -7.45 -2.64
C PRO A 71 -14.52 -8.29 -3.45
N VAL A 72 -14.56 -8.23 -4.79
CA VAL A 72 -13.56 -8.90 -5.65
C VAL A 72 -12.17 -8.33 -5.41
N GLY A 73 -12.03 -7.00 -5.37
CA GLY A 73 -10.77 -6.33 -5.06
C GLY A 73 -10.24 -6.72 -3.67
N LEU A 74 -11.12 -6.71 -2.65
CA LEU A 74 -10.76 -7.15 -1.30
C LEU A 74 -10.28 -8.61 -1.26
N LYS A 75 -10.94 -9.50 -2.03
CA LYS A 75 -10.51 -10.90 -2.15
C LYS A 75 -9.13 -11.02 -2.79
N GLN A 76 -8.85 -10.26 -3.84
CA GLN A 76 -7.54 -10.26 -4.50
C GLN A 76 -6.44 -9.69 -3.59
N SER A 77 -6.76 -8.67 -2.80
CA SER A 77 -5.84 -8.06 -1.84
C SER A 77 -5.80 -8.76 -0.47
N ALA A 78 -6.55 -9.85 -0.28
CA ALA A 78 -6.72 -10.51 1.01
C ALA A 78 -5.37 -10.86 1.66
N SER A 79 -4.42 -11.40 0.91
CA SER A 79 -3.10 -11.78 1.42
C SER A 79 -2.35 -10.62 2.07
N ILE A 80 -2.40 -9.42 1.48
CA ILE A 80 -1.72 -8.23 2.01
C ILE A 80 -2.49 -7.69 3.22
N ILE A 81 -3.82 -7.70 3.18
CA ILE A 81 -4.67 -7.29 4.31
C ILE A 81 -4.33 -8.16 5.52
N PHE A 82 -4.37 -9.49 5.38
CA PHE A 82 -4.02 -10.41 6.46
C PHE A 82 -2.58 -10.23 6.96
N LEU A 83 -1.62 -9.98 6.07
CA LEU A 83 -0.24 -9.69 6.45
C LEU A 83 -0.15 -8.45 7.36
N ILE A 84 -0.78 -7.34 6.96
CA ILE A 84 -0.78 -6.09 7.74
C ILE A 84 -1.48 -6.30 9.08
N PHE A 85 -2.61 -7.02 9.10
CA PHE A 85 -3.33 -7.36 10.34
C PHE A 85 -2.49 -8.22 11.29
N MET A 86 -1.77 -9.23 10.77
CA MET A 86 -0.89 -10.08 11.58
C MET A 86 0.28 -9.30 12.18
N ILE A 87 0.93 -8.43 11.39
CA ILE A 87 2.03 -7.59 11.87
C ILE A 87 1.52 -6.60 12.91
N GLY A 88 0.40 -5.91 12.64
CA GLY A 88 -0.23 -4.99 13.59
C GLY A 88 -0.62 -5.68 14.90
N GLY A 89 -1.19 -6.89 14.81
CA GLY A 89 -1.52 -7.72 15.97
C GLY A 89 -0.29 -8.12 16.79
N ALA A 90 0.79 -8.56 16.14
CA ALA A 90 2.04 -8.90 16.80
C ALA A 90 2.66 -7.68 17.49
N ILE A 91 2.68 -6.53 16.81
CA ILE A 91 3.16 -5.26 17.36
C ILE A 91 2.35 -4.84 18.58
N ALA A 92 1.02 -4.97 18.54
CA ALA A 92 0.16 -4.68 19.69
C ALA A 92 0.46 -5.56 20.91
N ILE A 93 0.81 -6.84 20.68
CA ILE A 93 1.25 -7.75 21.77
C ILE A 93 2.60 -7.29 22.33
N TYR A 94 3.56 -6.94 21.46
CA TYR A 94 4.88 -6.47 21.89
C TYR A 94 4.87 -5.13 22.62
N ASP A 95 3.93 -4.25 22.26
CA ASP A 95 3.69 -2.99 22.96
C ASP A 95 3.14 -3.25 24.38
N ARG A 96 2.15 -4.15 24.50
CA ARG A 96 1.60 -4.55 25.82
C ARG A 96 2.64 -5.18 26.74
N THR A 97 3.60 -5.92 26.20
CA THR A 97 4.68 -6.52 27.00
C THR A 97 5.83 -5.56 27.31
N ARG A 98 5.79 -4.31 26.79
CA ARG A 98 6.91 -3.35 26.82
C ARG A 98 8.22 -3.91 26.24
N ALA A 99 8.11 -4.91 25.37
CA ALA A 99 9.26 -5.46 24.66
C ALA A 99 9.85 -4.42 23.71
N ILE A 100 9.00 -3.59 23.09
CA ILE A 100 9.40 -2.49 22.22
C ILE A 100 10.23 -1.46 22.99
N ASP A 101 9.72 -0.98 24.14
CA ASP A 101 10.44 -0.02 24.99
C ASP A 101 11.80 -0.57 25.47
N SER A 102 11.82 -1.84 25.87
CA SER A 102 13.04 -2.51 26.33
C SER A 102 14.06 -2.67 25.20
N GLY A 103 13.60 -3.05 24.01
CA GLY A 103 14.44 -3.17 22.81
C GLY A 103 15.03 -1.82 22.39
N ILE A 104 14.23 -0.77 22.39
CA ILE A 104 14.69 0.60 22.09
C ILE A 104 15.74 1.05 23.11
N ASN A 105 15.50 0.86 24.41
CA ASN A 105 16.49 1.20 25.44
C ASN A 105 17.79 0.42 25.28
N ALA A 106 17.72 -0.87 24.95
CA ALA A 106 18.91 -1.68 24.65
C ALA A 106 19.71 -1.13 23.46
N LEU A 107 19.03 -0.66 22.41
CA LEU A 107 19.65 -0.03 21.24
C LEU A 107 20.28 1.33 21.57
N ILE A 108 19.65 2.14 22.42
CA ILE A 108 20.19 3.44 22.88
C ILE A 108 21.47 3.23 23.68
N VAL A 109 21.47 2.27 24.61
CA VAL A 109 22.65 1.92 25.42
C VAL A 109 23.78 1.41 24.53
N LYS A 110 23.49 0.53 23.57
CA LYS A 110 24.48 -0.01 22.63
C LYS A 110 25.10 1.08 21.74
N THR A 111 24.30 2.07 21.36
CA THR A 111 24.74 3.21 20.53
C THR A 111 25.39 4.32 21.37
N LYS A 112 25.55 4.13 22.68
CA LYS A 112 26.15 5.10 23.62
C LYS A 112 25.49 6.49 23.56
N GLY A 113 24.18 6.55 23.28
CA GLY A 113 23.45 7.80 23.14
C GLY A 113 23.67 8.57 21.83
N ASN A 114 24.35 8.01 20.82
CA ASN A 114 24.42 8.63 19.50
C ASN A 114 23.12 8.35 18.69
N TYR A 115 22.10 9.17 18.92
CA TYR A 115 20.79 9.04 18.28
C TYR A 115 20.84 9.10 16.75
N GLN A 116 21.78 9.85 16.17
CA GLN A 116 21.93 9.93 14.71
C GLN A 116 22.37 8.59 14.12
N ALA A 117 23.34 7.92 14.73
CA ALA A 117 23.79 6.60 14.28
C ALA A 117 22.67 5.54 14.38
N LEU A 118 21.83 5.63 15.42
CA LEU A 118 20.70 4.72 15.59
C LEU A 118 19.65 4.90 14.48
N ILE A 119 19.27 6.15 14.21
CA ILE A 119 18.31 6.50 13.14
C ILE A 119 18.83 6.03 11.79
N ILE A 120 20.10 6.34 11.46
CA ILE A 120 20.71 5.95 10.18
C ILE A 120 20.71 4.43 10.03
N THR A 121 21.03 3.69 11.09
CA THR A 121 21.06 2.22 11.05
C THR A 121 19.67 1.65 10.79
N VAL A 122 18.65 2.12 11.51
CA VAL A 122 17.28 1.64 11.32
C VAL A 122 16.73 2.04 9.96
N ALA A 123 16.98 3.28 9.52
CA ALA A 123 16.61 3.79 8.19
C ALA A 123 17.25 2.94 7.09
N PHE A 124 18.52 2.58 7.23
CA PHE A 124 19.24 1.78 6.25
C PHE A 124 18.67 0.35 6.16
N ILE A 125 18.38 -0.29 7.29
CA ILE A 125 17.77 -1.63 7.32
C ILE A 125 16.39 -1.60 6.64
N PHE A 126 15.54 -0.65 7.01
CA PHE A 126 14.20 -0.54 6.42
C PHE A 126 14.22 -0.09 4.95
N GLY A 127 15.19 0.75 4.56
CA GLY A 127 15.44 1.12 3.17
C GLY A 127 15.85 -0.08 2.33
N MET A 128 16.76 -0.94 2.83
CA MET A 128 17.13 -2.18 2.16
C MET A 128 15.94 -3.15 2.04
N LEU A 129 15.19 -3.36 3.14
CA LEU A 129 14.00 -4.22 3.12
C LEU A 129 12.93 -3.70 2.13
N SER A 130 12.78 -2.38 2.02
CA SER A 130 11.87 -1.73 1.07
C SER A 130 12.34 -1.88 -0.37
N SER A 131 13.64 -1.74 -0.62
CA SER A 131 14.26 -1.93 -1.95
C SER A 131 14.09 -3.35 -2.48
N LEU A 132 13.99 -4.35 -1.61
CA LEU A 132 13.72 -5.74 -2.00
C LEU A 132 12.23 -6.00 -2.32
N GLY A 133 11.36 -5.00 -2.16
CA GLY A 133 9.92 -5.11 -2.39
C GLY A 133 9.14 -5.79 -1.25
N LEU A 134 9.83 -6.27 -0.20
CA LEU A 134 9.19 -6.93 0.95
C LEU A 134 8.41 -5.96 1.82
N ALA A 135 8.85 -4.69 1.89
CA ALA A 135 8.34 -3.75 2.88
C ALA A 135 7.42 -2.65 2.31
N ALA A 136 7.37 -2.43 0.99
CA ALA A 136 6.66 -1.30 0.39
C ALA A 136 5.17 -1.19 0.82
N ASN A 137 4.47 -2.32 0.96
CA ASN A 137 3.07 -2.34 1.40
C ASN A 137 2.91 -2.59 2.91
N ALA A 138 3.86 -3.28 3.54
CA ALA A 138 3.78 -3.71 4.94
C ALA A 138 4.37 -2.68 5.93
N VAL A 139 5.16 -1.71 5.44
CA VAL A 139 5.79 -0.65 6.24
C VAL A 139 4.81 0.09 7.13
N ILE A 140 3.57 0.29 6.67
CA ILE A 140 2.53 1.00 7.42
C ILE A 140 2.30 0.35 8.80
N ALA A 141 2.40 -0.97 8.88
CA ALA A 141 2.25 -1.70 10.14
C ALA A 141 3.40 -1.41 11.13
N PHE A 142 4.59 -1.05 10.65
CA PHE A 142 5.77 -0.76 11.48
C PHE A 142 5.87 0.69 11.94
N ILE A 143 5.04 1.61 11.41
CA ILE A 143 5.02 3.04 11.77
C ILE A 143 4.98 3.27 13.30
N PRO A 144 4.15 2.55 14.11
CA PRO A 144 4.12 2.75 15.56
C PRO A 144 5.48 2.55 16.24
N ILE A 145 6.30 1.60 15.75
CA ILE A 145 7.63 1.33 16.27
C ILE A 145 8.56 2.52 15.99
N GLY A 146 8.53 3.07 14.77
CA GLY A 146 9.33 4.25 14.43
C GLY A 146 8.92 5.48 15.25
N ILE A 147 7.62 5.67 15.47
CA ILE A 147 7.12 6.74 16.35
C ILE A 147 7.60 6.53 17.80
N ALA A 148 7.53 5.31 18.32
CA ALA A 148 8.01 4.99 19.67
C ALA A 148 9.52 5.26 19.81
N LEU A 149 10.30 4.87 18.80
CA LEU A 149 11.74 5.12 18.73
C LEU A 149 12.06 6.62 18.67
N SER A 150 11.38 7.40 17.83
CA SER A 150 11.60 8.85 17.78
C SER A 150 11.23 9.54 19.09
N ARG A 151 10.13 9.13 19.73
CA ARG A 151 9.71 9.69 21.02
C ARG A 151 10.71 9.37 22.14
N SER A 152 11.31 8.17 22.16
CA SER A 152 12.32 7.82 23.16
C SER A 152 13.59 8.68 23.06
N MET A 153 13.88 9.19 21.85
CA MET A 153 15.01 10.09 21.57
C MET A 153 14.65 11.57 21.71
N LYS A 154 13.43 11.89 22.19
CA LYS A 154 12.87 13.25 22.26
C LYS A 154 12.76 13.96 20.90
N LEU A 155 12.58 13.18 19.83
CA LEU A 155 12.31 13.69 18.49
C LEU A 155 10.80 13.69 18.20
N ASP A 156 10.41 14.40 17.15
CA ASP A 156 9.01 14.49 16.74
C ASP A 156 8.51 13.18 16.11
N ALA A 157 7.20 12.95 16.19
CA ALA A 157 6.56 11.77 15.61
C ALA A 157 6.72 11.72 14.07
N ILE A 158 6.84 12.87 13.41
CA ILE A 158 7.07 12.94 11.95
C ILE A 158 8.43 12.31 11.60
N THR A 159 9.46 12.48 12.43
CA THR A 159 10.76 11.82 12.21
C THR A 159 10.63 10.29 12.25
N GLY A 160 9.76 9.77 13.12
CA GLY A 160 9.51 8.33 13.23
C GLY A 160 8.73 7.77 12.04
N LEU A 161 7.84 8.58 11.46
CA LEU A 161 7.13 8.27 10.23
C LEU A 161 8.09 8.27 9.03
N GLN A 162 8.93 9.30 8.90
CA GLN A 162 9.91 9.46 7.83
C GLN A 162 11.02 8.39 7.84
N LEU A 163 11.15 7.63 8.93
CA LEU A 163 12.10 6.53 9.00
C LEU A 163 11.79 5.41 7.98
N PHE A 164 10.54 5.33 7.52
CA PHE A 164 10.08 4.23 6.68
C PHE A 164 9.60 4.65 5.28
N ILE A 165 9.58 5.95 4.97
CA ILE A 165 9.06 6.51 3.70
C ILE A 165 10.14 7.38 3.08
#